data_AF-A0A3B3ISB1-F1
#
_entry.id   AF-A0A3B3ISB1-F1
#
_cell.length_a   1.000
_cell.length_b   1.000
_cell.length_c   1.000
_cell.angle_alpha   90.00
_cell.angle_beta   90.00
_cell.angle_gamma   90.00
#
_symmetry.space_group_name_H-M   'P 1'
#
loop_
_entity.id
_entity.type
_entity.pdbx_description
1 polymer ?
#
loop_
_entity_poly.entity_id
_entity_poly.type
_entity_poly.pdbx_seq_one_letter_code
_entity_poly.pdbx_strand_id
1 'polypeptide(L)'
;MDLKDTGAKKCTQGLRRPFGVAVMDITDIIKGKAESDEEKQHFIPFHPVTAENDFLHSLLGKVIASKGDSGGQGLWVTMKMLVGDIIQIRKDYPHLVDRTTVVARKLGFPEIIMPGDVRNDIYITLLQGDFDKYNKTTQRNVEVIMCVCAEDGKTLP
;
A
#
# COMPACT_ATOMS: atom_id res chain seq x y z
N MET A 1 -41.73 16.50 6.67
CA MET A 1 -40.73 16.00 5.70
C MET A 1 -39.39 16.35 6.32
N ASP A 2 -38.90 15.45 7.16
CA ASP A 2 -37.68 15.68 7.92
C ASP A 2 -36.68 14.61 7.54
N LEU A 3 -35.65 15.01 6.80
CA LEU A 3 -34.36 14.35 6.79
C LEU A 3 -33.30 15.43 6.81
N LYS A 4 -33.21 16.09 7.97
CA LYS A 4 -32.08 16.94 8.33
C LYS A 4 -30.98 16.02 8.87
N ASP A 5 -30.33 15.26 7.98
CA ASP A 5 -29.15 14.47 8.35
C ASP A 5 -27.95 15.42 8.43
N THR A 6 -27.85 16.10 9.56
CA THR A 6 -26.74 17.00 9.92
C THR A 6 -25.61 16.16 10.48
N GLY A 7 -25.07 15.29 9.65
CA GLY A 7 -23.90 14.49 9.94
C GLY A 7 -22.97 14.63 8.77
N ALA A 8 -22.05 15.58 8.83
CA ALA A 8 -20.83 15.54 8.03
C ALA A 8 -20.00 14.32 8.49
N LYS A 9 -20.52 13.12 8.24
CA LYS A 9 -19.78 11.87 8.33
C LYS A 9 -18.71 12.02 7.25
N LYS A 10 -17.47 12.27 7.67
CA LYS A 10 -16.31 12.23 6.79
C LYS A 10 -16.41 10.91 6.01
N CYS A 11 -16.72 10.99 4.72
CA CYS A 11 -17.03 9.82 3.89
C CYS A 11 -15.83 8.87 3.72
N THR A 12 -14.65 9.28 4.17
CA THR A 12 -13.43 8.47 4.29
C THR A 12 -13.32 7.82 5.68
N GLN A 13 -14.33 7.06 6.13
CA GLN A 13 -14.19 6.30 7.38
C GLN A 13 -13.15 5.18 7.19
N GLY A 14 -12.08 5.20 7.98
CA GLY A 14 -11.03 4.17 8.01
C GLY A 14 -9.89 4.33 7.00
N LEU A 15 -10.00 5.26 6.04
CA LEU A 15 -8.93 5.51 5.05
C LEU A 15 -7.99 6.61 5.53
N ARG A 16 -6.80 6.22 6.00
CA ARG A 16 -5.73 7.15 6.35
C ARG A 16 -4.85 7.37 5.12
N ARG A 17 -4.65 8.63 4.73
CA ARG A 17 -3.67 8.96 3.70
C ARG A 17 -2.27 8.49 4.13
N PRO A 18 -1.45 7.97 3.21
CA PRO A 18 -0.06 7.63 3.51
C PRO A 18 0.69 8.89 3.96
N PHE A 19 1.62 8.73 4.90
CA PHE A 19 2.44 9.83 5.41
C PHE A 19 3.60 10.20 4.49
N GLY A 20 4.02 9.26 3.66
CA GLY A 20 5.21 9.37 2.83
C GLY A 20 5.56 8.05 2.19
N VAL A 21 6.65 8.04 1.44
CA VAL A 21 7.17 6.90 0.69
C VAL A 21 8.66 6.79 0.93
N ALA A 22 9.14 5.56 1.09
CA ALA A 22 10.56 5.23 1.13
C ALA A 22 10.80 4.02 0.22
N VAL A 23 11.79 4.08 -0.66
CA VAL A 23 12.02 3.04 -1.68
C VAL A 23 13.49 2.61 -1.68
N MET A 24 13.73 1.31 -1.73
CA MET A 24 15.03 0.70 -1.90
C MET A 24 14.97 -0.37 -2.98
N ASP A 25 15.91 -0.31 -3.93
CA ASP A 25 16.06 -1.35 -4.95
C ASP A 25 16.85 -2.53 -4.37
N ILE A 26 16.26 -3.72 -4.45
CA ILE A 26 16.82 -4.98 -3.94
C ILE A 26 17.21 -5.95 -5.07
N THR A 27 17.19 -5.50 -6.32
CA THR A 27 17.42 -6.35 -7.50
C THR A 27 18.76 -7.10 -7.44
N ASP A 28 19.83 -6.43 -7.01
CA ASP A 28 21.15 -7.05 -6.93
C ASP A 28 21.26 -8.07 -5.78
N ILE A 29 20.51 -7.86 -4.69
CA ILE A 29 20.41 -8.80 -3.57
C ILE A 29 19.69 -10.07 -4.04
N ILE A 30 18.54 -9.92 -4.72
CA ILE A 30 17.77 -11.05 -5.26
C ILE A 30 18.57 -11.84 -6.30
N LYS A 31 19.37 -11.16 -7.13
CA LYS A 31 20.23 -11.80 -8.13
C LYS A 31 21.50 -12.45 -7.54
N GLY A 32 21.70 -12.37 -6.22
CA GLY A 32 22.89 -12.90 -5.56
C GLY A 32 24.19 -12.18 -5.92
N LYS A 33 24.11 -10.97 -6.50
CA LYS A 33 25.28 -10.14 -6.82
C LYS A 33 25.80 -9.38 -5.59
N ALA A 34 24.95 -9.19 -4.59
CA ALA A 34 25.29 -8.57 -3.33
C ALA A 34 24.82 -9.47 -2.17
N GLU A 35 25.68 -9.71 -1.19
CA GLU A 35 25.29 -10.44 0.02
C GLU A 35 24.34 -9.59 0.88
N SER A 36 23.31 -10.25 1.42
CA SER A 36 22.39 -9.69 2.42
C SER A 36 22.94 -10.00 3.82
N ASP A 37 23.85 -9.15 4.29
CA ASP A 37 24.43 -9.27 5.63
C ASP A 37 23.59 -8.52 6.67
N GLU A 38 23.38 -9.12 7.84
CA GLU A 38 22.61 -8.51 8.94
C GLU A 38 23.28 -7.26 9.49
N GLU A 39 24.61 -7.15 9.36
CA GLU A 39 25.38 -6.01 9.84
C GLU A 39 25.35 -4.83 8.87
N LYS A 40 24.97 -5.08 7.61
CA LYS A 40 24.96 -4.04 6.58
C LYS A 40 23.71 -3.18 6.70
N GLN A 41 23.91 -1.96 7.16
CA GLN A 41 22.86 -0.95 7.23
C GLN A 41 22.64 -0.28 5.87
N HIS A 42 21.37 -0.19 5.48
CA HIS A 42 20.89 0.51 4.31
C HIS A 42 20.08 1.73 4.73
N PHE A 43 20.47 2.90 4.24
CA PHE A 43 19.67 4.10 4.41
C PHE A 43 18.63 4.19 3.29
N ILE A 44 17.36 4.15 3.67
CA ILE A 44 16.24 4.35 2.75
C ILE A 44 15.73 5.78 2.94
N PRO A 45 15.90 6.67 1.95
CA PRO A 45 15.41 8.03 2.06
C PRO A 45 13.89 8.04 2.15
N PHE A 46 13.35 8.82 3.09
CA PHE A 46 11.91 8.98 3.31
C PHE A 46 11.45 10.31 2.71
N HIS A 47 10.43 10.25 1.86
CA HIS A 47 9.83 11.40 1.21
C HIS A 47 8.41 11.60 1.76
N PRO A 48 8.18 12.59 2.62
CA PRO A 48 6.85 12.87 3.14
C PRO A 48 5.90 13.37 2.04
N VAL A 49 4.62 13.04 2.16
CA VAL A 49 3.57 13.65 1.32
C VAL A 49 3.29 15.05 1.87
N THR A 50 3.75 16.09 1.17
CA THR A 50 3.67 17.49 1.64
C THR A 50 2.49 18.27 1.05
N ALA A 51 2.01 17.91 -0.15
CA ALA A 51 0.92 18.60 -0.83
C ALA A 51 -0.38 17.78 -0.82
N GLU A 52 -1.52 18.46 -0.72
CA GLU A 52 -2.84 17.80 -0.73
C GLU A 52 -3.17 17.10 -2.05
N ASN A 53 -2.48 17.47 -3.14
CA ASN A 53 -2.64 16.95 -4.50
C ASN A 53 -1.61 15.86 -4.87
N ASP A 54 -0.64 15.54 -4.00
CA ASP A 54 0.35 14.51 -4.32
C ASP A 54 -0.20 13.11 -4.02
N PHE A 55 -0.39 12.32 -5.08
CA PHE A 55 -0.80 10.92 -4.99
C PHE A 55 0.41 9.99 -4.77
N LEU A 56 0.20 8.90 -4.03
CA LEU A 56 1.21 7.89 -3.72
C LEU A 56 1.93 7.37 -4.98
N HIS A 57 1.18 7.12 -6.05
CA HIS A 57 1.73 6.65 -7.33
C HIS A 57 2.68 7.66 -7.99
N SER A 58 2.30 8.95 -8.01
CA SER A 58 3.14 10.02 -8.53
C SER A 58 4.42 10.17 -7.69
N LEU A 59 4.29 10.10 -6.37
CA LEU A 59 5.42 10.17 -5.45
C LEU A 59 6.38 8.98 -5.63
N LEU A 60 5.86 7.75 -5.73
CA LEU A 60 6.66 6.55 -6.03
C LEU A 60 7.45 6.72 -7.34
N GLY A 61 6.80 7.16 -8.41
CA GLY A 61 7.47 7.41 -9.69
C GLY A 61 8.59 8.44 -9.58
N LYS A 62 8.35 9.54 -8.87
CA LYS A 62 9.36 10.57 -8.60
C LYS A 62 10.54 10.01 -7.80
N VAL A 63 10.31 9.26 -6.73
CA VAL A 63 11.35 8.71 -5.84
C VAL A 63 12.20 7.67 -6.57
N ILE A 64 11.59 6.82 -7.39
CA ILE A 64 12.32 5.84 -8.22
C ILE A 64 13.20 6.57 -9.25
N ALA A 65 12.69 7.62 -9.88
CA ALA A 65 13.41 8.37 -10.90
C ALA A 65 14.53 9.26 -10.33
N SER A 66 14.35 9.84 -9.15
CA SER A 66 15.26 10.86 -8.63
C SER A 66 16.48 10.31 -7.90
N LYS A 67 16.50 9.03 -7.49
CA LYS A 67 17.58 8.40 -6.66
C LYS A 67 18.17 9.36 -5.60
N GLY A 68 17.32 10.21 -5.02
CA GLY A 68 17.73 11.54 -4.59
C GLY A 68 17.39 11.85 -3.14
N ASP A 69 18.45 12.23 -2.42
CA ASP A 69 18.59 12.65 -1.03
C ASP A 69 17.35 13.33 -0.42
N SER A 70 16.88 12.77 0.70
CA SER A 70 15.79 13.27 1.52
C SER A 70 16.25 14.31 2.57
N GLY A 71 17.40 14.95 2.35
CA GLY A 71 17.98 15.89 3.31
C GLY A 71 18.31 15.20 4.64
N GLY A 72 18.70 13.92 4.59
CA GLY A 72 19.01 13.09 5.75
C GLY A 72 17.81 12.47 6.49
N GLN A 73 16.56 12.74 6.09
CA GLN A 73 15.39 12.05 6.69
C GLN A 73 15.18 10.68 6.05
N GLY A 74 15.33 9.61 6.80
CA GLY A 74 15.16 8.26 6.26
C GLY A 74 15.16 7.18 7.31
N LEU A 75 15.04 5.95 6.84
CA LEU A 75 15.01 4.76 7.66
C LEU A 75 16.33 4.03 7.49
N TRP A 76 17.00 3.74 8.60
CA TRP A 76 18.09 2.78 8.60
C TRP A 76 17.51 1.38 8.78
N VAL A 77 17.72 0.52 7.79
CA VAL A 77 17.24 -0.86 7.82
C VAL A 77 18.38 -1.82 7.55
N THR A 78 18.32 -2.99 8.15
CA THR A 78 19.14 -4.14 7.77
C THR A 78 18.22 -5.14 7.07
N MET A 79 18.77 -5.90 6.13
CA MET A 79 18.00 -6.84 5.34
C MET A 79 18.73 -8.17 5.26
N LYS A 80 18.01 -9.26 5.56
CA LYS A 80 18.48 -10.63 5.37
C LYS A 80 17.50 -11.40 4.50
N MET A 81 18.03 -12.02 3.43
CA MET A 81 17.27 -12.94 2.61
C MET A 81 17.26 -14.32 3.27
N LEU A 82 16.07 -14.87 3.52
CA LEU A 82 15.89 -16.22 4.06
C LEU A 82 15.23 -17.10 2.99
N VAL A 83 15.76 -18.29 2.78
CA VAL A 83 15.27 -19.25 1.78
C VAL A 83 14.52 -20.38 2.49
N GLY A 84 13.28 -20.64 2.08
CA GLY A 84 12.46 -21.72 2.61
C GLY A 84 11.01 -21.31 2.84
N ASP A 85 10.19 -22.28 3.24
CA ASP A 85 8.83 -22.01 3.73
C ASP A 85 8.88 -21.40 5.15
N ILE A 86 7.83 -20.67 5.54
CA ILE A 86 7.75 -20.00 6.84
C ILE A 86 7.90 -20.96 8.02
N ILE A 87 7.44 -22.21 7.87
CA ILE A 87 7.60 -23.26 8.89
C ILE A 87 9.07 -23.63 9.05
N GLN A 88 9.77 -23.82 7.94
CA GLN A 88 11.18 -24.16 7.92
C GLN A 88 12.03 -22.99 8.45
N ILE A 89 11.79 -21.77 7.96
CA ILE A 89 12.53 -20.58 8.39
C ILE A 89 12.38 -20.33 9.89
N ARG A 90 11.20 -20.55 10.48
CA ARG A 90 10.99 -20.43 11.93
C ARG A 90 11.77 -21.47 12.74
N LYS A 91 12.00 -22.65 12.18
CA LYS A 91 12.77 -23.73 12.82
C LYS A 91 14.28 -23.49 12.70
N ASP A 92 14.72 -23.06 11.53
CA ASP A 92 16.14 -22.89 11.20
C ASP A 92 16.69 -21.54 11.74
N TYR A 93 15.84 -20.52 11.83
CA TYR A 93 16.19 -19.16 12.30
C TYR A 93 15.24 -18.62 13.38
N PRO A 94 15.11 -19.29 14.54
CA PRO A 94 14.16 -18.89 15.58
C PRO A 94 14.48 -17.54 16.24
N HIS A 95 15.73 -17.08 16.14
CA HIS A 95 16.16 -15.76 16.64
C HIS A 95 15.76 -14.60 15.72
N LEU A 96 15.43 -14.89 14.45
CA LEU A 96 15.04 -13.88 13.46
C LEU A 96 13.53 -13.85 13.24
N VAL A 97 12.90 -15.02 13.25
CA VAL A 97 11.47 -15.17 12.96
C VAL A 97 10.78 -15.85 14.13
N ASP A 98 10.33 -15.03 15.08
CA ASP A 98 9.53 -15.48 16.21
C ASP A 98 8.03 -15.30 15.93
N ARG A 99 7.17 -15.71 16.88
CA ARG A 99 5.72 -15.52 16.85
C ARG A 99 5.30 -14.06 16.82
N THR A 100 6.16 -13.15 17.24
CA THR A 100 5.92 -11.69 17.25
C THR A 100 6.29 -11.00 15.94
N THR A 101 7.01 -11.69 15.05
CA THR A 101 7.40 -11.14 13.74
C THR A 101 6.16 -10.87 12.89
N VAL A 102 5.93 -9.59 12.58
CA VAL A 102 4.81 -9.15 11.75
C VAL A 102 5.10 -9.46 10.30
N VAL A 103 4.18 -10.18 9.65
CA VAL A 103 4.24 -10.46 8.21
C VAL A 103 3.55 -9.34 7.46
N ALA A 104 4.32 -8.53 6.74
CA ALA A 104 3.76 -7.55 5.82
C ALA A 104 3.19 -8.26 4.58
N ARG A 105 1.96 -7.90 4.19
CA ARG A 105 1.39 -8.38 2.92
C ARG A 105 2.16 -7.77 1.75
N LYS A 106 2.50 -8.58 0.75
CA LYS A 106 3.00 -8.10 -0.54
C LYS A 106 1.92 -7.19 -1.15
N LEU A 107 2.18 -5.89 -1.22
CA LEU A 107 1.29 -4.93 -1.87
C LEU A 107 1.51 -5.02 -3.38
N GLY A 108 0.51 -5.50 -4.10
CA GLY A 108 0.54 -5.69 -5.55
C GLY A 108 -0.26 -6.93 -5.94
N PHE A 109 -0.72 -6.97 -7.19
CA PHE A 109 -1.37 -8.16 -7.73
C PHE A 109 -0.28 -9.16 -8.14
N PRO A 110 -0.22 -10.36 -7.55
CA PRO A 110 0.63 -11.40 -8.11
C PRO A 110 0.08 -11.80 -9.47
N GLU A 111 0.91 -11.78 -10.52
CA GLU A 111 0.51 -12.32 -11.84
C GLU A 111 0.39 -13.85 -11.80
N ILE A 112 0.99 -14.51 -10.79
CA ILE A 112 1.10 -15.96 -10.67
C ILE A 112 0.43 -16.42 -9.36
N ILE A 113 -0.41 -17.43 -9.44
CA ILE A 113 -1.01 -18.12 -8.30
C ILE A 113 -0.09 -19.28 -7.91
N MET A 114 0.31 -19.36 -6.65
CA MET A 114 1.13 -20.47 -6.16
C MET A 114 0.28 -21.74 -6.07
N PRO A 115 0.85 -22.95 -6.34
CA PRO A 115 0.13 -24.20 -6.16
C PRO A 115 -0.35 -24.34 -4.71
N GLY A 116 -1.66 -24.51 -4.51
CA GLY A 116 -2.30 -24.63 -3.19
C GLY A 116 -3.12 -23.40 -2.77
N ASP A 117 -2.93 -22.25 -3.42
CA ASP A 117 -3.75 -21.06 -3.18
C ASP A 117 -4.97 -21.02 -4.12
N VAL A 118 -6.18 -20.94 -3.55
CA VAL A 118 -7.42 -20.72 -4.32
C VAL A 118 -7.67 -19.22 -4.40
N ARG A 119 -7.62 -18.66 -5.61
CA ARG A 119 -7.82 -17.23 -5.84
C ARG A 119 -9.16 -16.98 -6.54
N ASN A 120 -10.10 -16.36 -5.83
CA ASN A 120 -11.35 -15.86 -6.40
C ASN A 120 -11.14 -14.40 -6.83
N ASP A 121 -10.60 -14.21 -8.02
CA ASP A 121 -10.36 -12.87 -8.56
C ASP A 121 -11.64 -12.26 -9.15
N ILE A 122 -11.94 -11.04 -8.73
CA ILE A 122 -13.01 -10.22 -9.29
C ILE A 122 -12.40 -8.90 -9.76
N TYR A 123 -12.52 -8.60 -11.04
CA TYR A 123 -12.05 -7.36 -11.63
C TYR A 123 -13.24 -6.42 -11.82
N ILE A 124 -13.20 -5.24 -11.17
CA ILE A 124 -14.20 -4.20 -11.34
C ILE A 124 -13.51 -2.94 -11.81
N THR A 125 -13.95 -2.42 -12.96
CA THR A 125 -13.46 -1.17 -13.53
C THR A 125 -14.61 -0.19 -13.63
N LEU A 126 -14.49 0.94 -12.93
CA LEU A 126 -15.41 2.06 -13.07
C LEU A 126 -14.90 2.97 -14.19
N LEU A 127 -15.66 3.07 -15.28
CA LEU A 127 -15.22 3.79 -16.48
C LEU A 127 -15.61 5.27 -16.47
N GLN A 128 -16.87 5.56 -16.15
CA GLN A 128 -17.41 6.92 -16.12
C GLN A 128 -18.53 7.02 -15.09
N GLY A 129 -18.75 8.22 -14.58
CA GLY A 129 -19.91 8.58 -13.77
C GLY A 129 -20.55 9.82 -14.36
N ASP A 130 -21.88 9.84 -14.44
CA ASP A 130 -22.62 11.04 -14.79
C ASP A 130 -22.99 11.77 -13.50
N PHE A 131 -22.68 13.06 -13.43
CA PHE A 131 -22.85 13.87 -12.24
C PHE A 131 -23.70 15.08 -12.58
N ASP A 132 -24.90 15.15 -12.00
CA ASP A 132 -25.78 16.29 -12.20
C ASP A 132 -25.12 17.59 -11.72
N LYS A 133 -24.92 18.51 -12.66
CA LYS A 133 -24.56 19.89 -12.35
C LYS A 133 -25.80 20.61 -11.82
N TYR A 134 -26.14 20.39 -10.56
CA TYR A 134 -27.11 21.23 -9.88
C TYR A 134 -26.51 22.65 -9.68
N ASN A 135 -26.75 23.52 -10.66
CA ASN A 135 -26.59 24.98 -10.62
C ASN A 135 -25.19 25.55 -10.28
N LYS A 136 -24.09 24.82 -10.48
CA LYS A 136 -22.72 25.32 -10.28
C LYS A 136 -21.89 25.28 -11.57
N THR A 137 -21.11 26.35 -11.80
CA THR A 137 -20.26 26.56 -12.99
C THR A 137 -18.95 25.76 -12.96
N THR A 138 -18.45 25.39 -11.78
CA THR A 138 -17.20 24.65 -11.61
C THR A 138 -17.42 23.15 -11.39
N GLN A 139 -16.54 22.33 -11.97
CA GLN A 139 -16.52 20.89 -11.73
C GLN A 139 -16.12 20.63 -10.26
N ARG A 140 -16.83 19.73 -9.56
CA ARG A 140 -16.46 19.30 -8.20
C ARG A 140 -15.53 18.10 -8.28
N ASN A 141 -14.65 17.96 -7.28
CA ASN A 141 -13.90 16.72 -7.09
C ASN A 141 -14.89 15.55 -6.93
N VAL A 142 -14.67 14.49 -7.70
CA VAL A 142 -15.50 13.29 -7.66
C VAL A 142 -14.90 12.31 -6.65
N GLU A 143 -15.72 11.85 -5.72
CA GLU A 143 -15.40 10.76 -4.80
C GLU A 143 -16.35 9.58 -5.11
N VAL A 144 -15.78 8.39 -5.28
CA VAL A 144 -16.57 7.16 -5.51
C VAL A 144 -16.27 6.19 -4.39
N ILE A 145 -17.33 5.66 -3.78
CA ILE A 145 -17.26 4.68 -2.70
C ILE A 145 -17.94 3.41 -3.19
N MET A 146 -17.21 2.31 -3.18
CA MET A 146 -17.76 0.98 -3.46
C MET A 146 -17.98 0.23 -2.16
N CYS A 147 -19.15 -0.37 -2.01
CA CYS A 147 -19.48 -1.26 -0.90
C CYS A 147 -20.14 -2.53 -1.44
N VAL A 148 -19.90 -3.66 -0.78
CA VAL A 148 -20.61 -4.90 -1.04
C VAL A 148 -21.80 -4.93 -0.10
N CYS A 149 -23.01 -5.16 -0.62
CA CYS A 149 -24.23 -5.21 0.18
C CYS A 149 -24.88 -6.59 0.07
N ALA A 150 -25.49 -7.04 1.17
CA ALA A 150 -26.38 -8.21 1.17
C ALA A 150 -27.75 -7.86 0.53
N GLU A 151 -28.60 -8.88 0.34
CA GLU A 151 -29.94 -8.72 -0.26
C GLU A 151 -30.85 -7.75 0.51
N ASP A 152 -30.62 -7.59 1.83
CA ASP A 152 -31.34 -6.65 2.68
C ASP A 152 -30.80 -5.21 2.63
N GLY A 153 -29.81 -4.95 1.77
CA GLY A 153 -29.15 -3.66 1.61
C GLY A 153 -28.10 -3.34 2.68
N LYS A 154 -27.79 -4.27 3.61
CA LYS A 154 -26.73 -4.05 4.60
C LYS A 154 -25.36 -4.21 3.97
N THR A 155 -24.47 -3.25 4.24
CA THR A 155 -23.07 -3.30 3.84
C THR A 155 -22.34 -4.45 4.55
N LEU A 156 -21.75 -5.36 3.78
CA LEU A 156 -20.85 -6.39 4.27
C LEU A 156 -19.47 -5.75 4.57
N PRO A 157 -18.82 -6.13 5.68
CA PRO A 157 -17.51 -5.63 6.06
C PRO A 157 -16.36 -6.18 5.20
#